data_AF-A0A2P9GTV5-F1
#
_entry.id   AF-A0A2P9GTV5-F1
#
_cell.length_a   1.000
_cell.length_b   1.000
_cell.length_c   1.000
_cell.angle_alpha   90.00
_cell.angle_beta   90.00
_cell.angle_gamma   90.00
#
_symmetry.space_group_name_H-M   'P 1'
#
loop_
_entity.id
_entity.type
_entity.pdbx_description
1 polymer ?
#
loop_
_entity_poly.entity_id
_entity_poly.type
_entity_poly.pdbx_seq_one_letter_code
_entity_poly.pdbx_strand_id
1 'polypeptide(L)'
;MNIENESYNYINNMNYNDMSKNLTEMELRKVLDSLEECPSKDDLINIWFHTLGIAKEGYDNVLNVLKASIQKYLDNDIRIDTSLFFRNKIFLYDNIWKGNIFTFSGTVADEEVEYTRKFFSLINGKHTLHDVLEFIYSFLEHFKIIKKDLHVKYQEELLRRIAET
;
A
#
# COMPACT_ATOMS: atom_id res chain seq x y z
N MET A 1 -2.22 31.46 24.57
CA MET A 1 -2.15 31.06 23.15
C MET A 1 -3.00 29.82 23.00
N ASN A 2 -4.14 29.92 22.30
CA ASN A 2 -5.13 28.85 22.19
C ASN A 2 -4.67 27.83 21.14
N ILE A 3 -3.98 26.78 21.59
CA ILE A 3 -3.55 25.64 20.77
C ILE A 3 -4.76 25.01 20.04
N GLU A 4 -5.94 25.04 20.66
CA GLU A 4 -7.19 24.54 20.06
C GLU A 4 -7.62 25.37 18.84
N ASN A 5 -7.46 26.70 18.87
CA ASN A 5 -7.88 27.58 17.77
C ASN A 5 -6.92 27.54 16.58
N GLU A 6 -5.63 27.30 16.83
CA GLU A 6 -4.63 27.07 15.76
C GLU A 6 -4.83 25.70 15.11
N SER A 7 -5.12 24.65 15.89
CA SER A 7 -5.46 23.33 15.38
C SER A 7 -6.75 23.36 14.54
N TYR A 8 -7.80 24.04 15.01
CA TYR A 8 -9.07 24.18 14.28
C TYR A 8 -8.90 24.92 12.94
N ASN A 9 -8.10 26.00 12.92
CA ASN A 9 -7.80 26.75 11.70
C ASN A 9 -6.88 25.98 10.73
N TYR A 10 -5.95 25.16 11.23
CA TYR A 10 -5.14 24.26 10.40
C TYR A 10 -6.02 23.16 9.76
N ILE A 11 -6.99 22.63 10.52
CA ILE A 11 -7.95 21.61 10.07
C ILE A 11 -8.86 22.15 8.96
N ASN A 12 -9.39 23.37 9.09
CA ASN A 12 -10.24 24.00 8.06
C ASN A 12 -9.49 24.39 6.78
N ASN A 13 -8.15 24.30 6.78
CA ASN A 13 -7.30 24.77 5.70
C ASN A 13 -6.39 23.66 5.13
N MET A 14 -6.62 22.39 5.51
CA MET A 14 -5.95 21.26 4.88
C MET A 14 -6.39 21.17 3.42
N ASN A 15 -5.54 21.64 2.54
CA ASN A 15 -5.76 21.55 1.12
C ASN A 15 -5.47 20.11 0.66
N TYR A 16 -6.49 19.25 0.63
CA TYR A 16 -6.36 17.91 0.06
C TYR A 16 -6.06 17.95 -1.45
N ASN A 17 -6.20 19.11 -2.12
CA ASN A 17 -5.72 19.32 -3.49
C ASN A 17 -4.20 19.54 -3.57
N ASP A 18 -3.52 19.69 -2.42
CA ASP A 18 -2.05 19.66 -2.37
C ASP A 18 -1.55 18.22 -2.49
N MET A 19 -1.26 17.82 -3.73
CA MET A 19 -0.68 16.52 -4.06
C MET A 19 0.84 16.45 -3.85
N SER A 20 1.48 17.52 -3.34
CA SER A 20 2.93 17.53 -3.09
C SER A 20 3.33 16.72 -1.85
N LYS A 21 2.38 16.42 -0.97
CA LYS A 21 2.55 15.60 0.24
C LYS A 21 1.34 14.71 0.44
N ASN A 22 1.55 13.47 0.84
CA ASN A 22 0.46 12.60 1.26
C ASN A 22 -0.07 13.04 2.63
N LEU A 23 -1.39 12.99 2.79
CA LEU A 23 -2.02 13.06 4.12
C LEU A 23 -1.64 11.83 4.95
N THR A 24 -1.55 12.01 6.27
CA THR A 24 -1.54 10.88 7.21
C THR A 24 -2.94 10.28 7.35
N GLU A 25 -3.07 9.03 7.84
CA GLU A 25 -4.38 8.41 8.08
C GLU A 25 -5.29 9.27 8.98
N MET A 26 -4.71 9.91 10.01
CA MET A 26 -5.44 10.79 10.90
C MET A 26 -5.93 12.07 10.19
N GLU A 27 -5.12 12.66 9.33
CA GLU A 27 -5.50 13.85 8.57
C GLU A 27 -6.58 13.53 7.54
N LEU A 28 -6.44 12.41 6.82
CA LEU A 28 -7.49 11.93 5.92
C LEU A 28 -8.82 11.75 6.66
N ARG A 29 -8.82 11.07 7.82
CA ARG A 29 -10.04 10.88 8.62
C ARG A 29 -10.69 12.20 8.99
N LYS A 30 -9.90 13.18 9.43
CA LYS A 30 -10.42 14.52 9.74
C LYS A 30 -11.01 15.23 8.53
N VAL A 31 -10.38 15.11 7.36
CA VAL A 31 -10.93 15.65 6.09
C VAL A 31 -12.24 14.97 5.74
N LEU A 32 -12.33 13.65 5.84
CA LEU A 32 -13.54 12.90 5.55
C LEU A 32 -14.68 13.24 6.52
N ASP A 33 -14.37 13.38 7.81
CA ASP A 33 -15.34 13.68 8.87
C ASP A 33 -15.84 15.14 8.82
N SER A 34 -15.13 16.05 8.15
CA SER A 34 -15.53 17.45 7.96
C SER A 34 -16.40 17.70 6.73
N LEU A 35 -16.60 16.70 5.86
CA LEU A 35 -17.44 16.84 4.67
C LEU A 35 -18.92 16.92 5.07
N GLU A 36 -19.54 18.08 4.87
CA GLU A 36 -20.99 18.26 5.05
C GLU A 36 -21.78 17.89 3.78
N GLU A 37 -21.15 18.04 2.61
CA GLU A 37 -21.72 17.75 1.30
C GLU A 37 -20.76 16.88 0.47
N CYS A 38 -21.29 16.23 -0.57
CA CYS A 38 -20.47 15.43 -1.47
C CYS A 38 -19.50 16.34 -2.26
N PRO A 39 -18.18 16.11 -2.20
CA PRO A 39 -17.19 16.92 -2.93
C PRO A 39 -17.37 16.82 -4.45
N SER A 40 -16.68 17.72 -5.17
CA SER A 40 -16.59 17.62 -6.62
C SER A 40 -15.86 16.33 -7.03
N LYS A 41 -16.06 15.89 -8.27
CA LYS A 41 -15.40 14.70 -8.79
C LYS A 41 -13.87 14.79 -8.71
N ASP A 42 -13.30 15.97 -8.98
CA ASP A 42 -11.85 16.17 -8.94
C ASP A 42 -11.32 16.11 -7.49
N ASP A 43 -12.06 16.67 -6.54
CA ASP A 43 -11.74 16.57 -5.11
C ASP A 43 -11.78 15.12 -4.63
N LEU A 44 -12.79 14.35 -5.07
CA LEU A 44 -12.91 12.91 -4.77
C LEU A 44 -11.71 12.11 -5.31
N ILE A 45 -11.21 12.47 -6.49
CA ILE A 45 -10.02 11.86 -7.09
C ILE A 45 -8.77 12.17 -6.24
N ASN A 46 -8.63 13.40 -5.77
CA ASN A 46 -7.51 13.79 -4.90
C ASN A 46 -7.56 13.05 -3.55
N ILE A 47 -8.73 12.99 -2.93
CA ILE A 47 -8.97 12.21 -1.69
C ILE A 47 -8.60 10.73 -1.90
N TRP A 48 -8.96 10.16 -3.05
CA TRP A 48 -8.62 8.78 -3.38
C TRP A 48 -7.11 8.55 -3.50
N PHE A 49 -6.37 9.46 -4.13
CA PHE A 49 -4.92 9.33 -4.21
C PHE A 49 -4.22 9.42 -2.84
N HIS A 50 -4.69 10.29 -1.94
CA HIS A 50 -4.21 10.29 -0.54
C HIS A 50 -4.52 8.97 0.16
N THR A 51 -5.74 8.45 -0.04
CA THR A 51 -6.17 7.15 0.50
C THR A 51 -5.27 6.01 0.02
N LEU A 52 -4.93 5.98 -1.26
CA LEU A 52 -3.97 5.02 -1.83
C LEU A 52 -2.57 5.18 -1.19
N GLY A 53 -2.11 6.41 -1.00
CA GLY A 53 -0.84 6.70 -0.32
C GLY A 53 -0.80 6.09 1.08
N ILE A 54 -1.82 6.35 1.89
CA ILE A 54 -1.97 5.82 3.25
C ILE A 54 -2.06 4.30 3.26
N ALA A 55 -2.82 3.70 2.35
CA ALA A 55 -2.92 2.25 2.25
C ALA A 55 -1.56 1.59 2.00
N LYS A 56 -0.65 2.28 1.29
CA LYS A 56 0.71 1.82 1.02
C LYS A 56 1.71 2.04 2.15
N GLU A 57 1.37 2.85 3.14
CA GLU A 57 2.26 3.08 4.28
C GLU A 57 2.56 1.76 5.01
N GLY A 58 3.82 1.63 5.43
CA GLY A 58 4.33 0.46 6.12
C GLY A 58 4.71 -0.72 5.22
N TYR A 59 4.56 -0.64 3.89
CA TYR A 59 5.01 -1.71 3.00
C TYR A 59 6.52 -1.98 3.11
N ASP A 60 7.34 -0.93 3.15
CA ASP A 60 8.78 -1.08 3.31
C ASP A 60 9.14 -1.78 4.63
N ASN A 61 8.37 -1.54 5.70
CA ASN A 61 8.57 -2.23 6.97
C ASN A 61 8.31 -3.73 6.83
N VAL A 62 7.23 -4.13 6.13
CA VAL A 62 6.92 -5.53 5.86
C VAL A 62 8.05 -6.19 5.06
N LEU A 63 8.52 -5.53 3.98
CA LEU A 63 9.61 -6.05 3.15
C LEU A 63 10.93 -6.15 3.94
N ASN A 64 11.22 -5.17 4.80
CA ASN A 64 12.41 -5.20 5.66
C ASN A 64 12.36 -6.36 6.67
N VAL A 65 11.21 -6.61 7.29
CA VAL A 65 11.02 -7.75 8.21
C VAL A 65 11.18 -9.08 7.47
N LEU A 66 10.57 -9.23 6.29
CA LEU A 66 10.71 -10.41 5.45
C LEU A 66 12.17 -10.65 5.06
N LYS A 67 12.88 -9.62 4.61
CA LYS A 67 14.30 -9.72 4.24
C LYS A 67 15.16 -10.12 5.44
N ALA A 68 14.94 -9.50 6.59
CA ALA A 68 15.67 -9.82 7.82
C ALA A 68 15.50 -11.30 8.22
N SER A 69 14.31 -11.88 8.00
CA SER A 69 14.03 -13.29 8.33
C SER A 69 14.89 -14.29 7.55
N ILE A 70 15.41 -13.90 6.38
CA ILE A 70 16.26 -14.74 5.53
C ILE A 70 17.72 -14.25 5.45
N GLN A 71 18.09 -13.25 6.25
CA GLN A 71 19.40 -12.59 6.12
C GLN A 71 20.56 -13.57 6.21
N LYS A 72 20.49 -14.58 7.08
CA LYS A 72 21.53 -15.62 7.21
C LYS A 72 21.78 -16.41 5.91
N TYR A 73 20.76 -16.57 5.06
CA TYR A 73 20.86 -17.24 3.78
C TYR A 73 21.45 -16.29 2.73
N LEU A 74 21.01 -15.03 2.72
CA LEU A 74 21.57 -13.98 1.87
C LEU A 74 23.05 -13.71 2.16
N ASP A 75 23.47 -13.80 3.42
CA ASP A 75 24.88 -13.62 3.82
C ASP A 75 25.75 -14.80 3.35
N ASN A 76 25.17 -15.97 3.14
CA ASN A 76 25.83 -17.20 2.70
C ASN A 76 25.33 -17.64 1.32
N ASP A 77 25.07 -16.68 0.43
CA ASP A 77 24.41 -16.97 -0.83
C ASP A 77 25.27 -17.80 -1.79
N ILE A 78 24.60 -18.67 -2.53
CA ILE A 78 25.22 -19.65 -3.41
C ILE A 78 25.13 -19.12 -4.83
N ARG A 79 26.28 -19.03 -5.49
CA ARG A 79 26.36 -18.62 -6.89
C ARG A 79 26.09 -19.82 -7.79
N ILE A 80 25.05 -19.75 -8.61
CA ILE A 80 24.64 -20.79 -9.55
C ILE A 80 24.75 -20.27 -10.98
N ASP A 81 25.26 -21.10 -11.88
CA ASP A 81 25.27 -20.84 -13.32
C ASP A 81 23.90 -21.19 -13.93
N THR A 82 23.22 -20.23 -14.56
CA THR A 82 21.94 -20.47 -15.24
C THR A 82 22.15 -20.69 -16.74
N SER A 83 22.20 -21.97 -17.13
CA SER A 83 22.34 -22.48 -18.51
C SER A 83 23.68 -22.22 -19.22
N LEU A 84 24.07 -23.18 -20.07
CA LEU A 84 25.36 -23.23 -20.79
C LEU A 84 25.54 -22.15 -21.88
N PHE A 85 24.47 -21.47 -22.31
CA PHE A 85 24.49 -20.56 -23.46
C PHE A 85 24.54 -19.08 -23.08
N PHE A 86 24.12 -18.72 -21.87
CA PHE A 86 24.19 -17.37 -21.35
C PHE A 86 24.85 -17.46 -19.98
N ARG A 87 26.11 -16.98 -19.85
CA ARG A 87 26.83 -16.95 -18.57
C ARG A 87 26.23 -15.90 -17.61
N ASN A 88 24.94 -16.02 -17.31
CA ASN A 88 24.33 -15.29 -16.22
C ASN A 88 24.56 -16.12 -14.96
N LYS A 89 25.29 -15.54 -14.02
CA LYS A 89 25.45 -16.12 -12.69
C LYS A 89 24.44 -15.44 -11.79
N ILE A 90 23.59 -16.23 -11.16
CA ILE A 90 22.63 -15.73 -10.18
C ILE A 90 23.05 -16.17 -8.79
N PHE A 91 22.62 -15.40 -7.80
CA PHE A 91 22.68 -15.79 -6.40
C PHE A 91 21.34 -16.45 -6.07
N LEU A 92 21.38 -17.67 -5.53
CA LEU A 92 20.21 -18.52 -5.35
C LEU A 92 19.16 -17.86 -4.45
N TYR A 93 19.56 -17.45 -3.25
CA TYR A 93 18.63 -16.92 -2.27
C TYR A 93 18.19 -15.50 -2.61
N ASP A 94 19.07 -14.66 -3.17
CA ASP A 94 18.70 -13.36 -3.73
C ASP A 94 17.67 -13.50 -4.87
N ASN A 95 17.81 -14.50 -5.73
CA ASN A 95 16.84 -14.77 -6.79
C ASN A 95 15.48 -15.21 -6.23
N ILE A 96 15.48 -16.10 -5.22
CA ILE A 96 14.25 -16.50 -4.51
C ILE A 96 13.60 -15.27 -3.86
N TRP A 97 14.38 -14.44 -3.17
CA TRP A 97 13.93 -13.20 -2.53
C TRP A 97 13.29 -12.24 -3.54
N LYS A 98 13.95 -11.97 -4.67
CA LYS A 98 13.43 -11.10 -5.74
C LYS A 98 12.13 -11.64 -6.33
N GLY A 99 12.04 -12.95 -6.57
CA GLY A 99 10.81 -13.58 -7.03
C GLY A 99 9.66 -13.45 -6.01
N ASN A 100 9.98 -13.55 -4.72
CA ASN A 100 9.01 -13.37 -3.64
C ASN A 100 8.49 -11.93 -3.57
N ILE A 101 9.40 -10.93 -3.62
CA ILE A 101 9.03 -9.50 -3.68
C ILE A 101 8.17 -9.22 -4.91
N PHE A 102 8.58 -9.71 -6.08
CA PHE A 102 7.85 -9.48 -7.32
C PHE A 102 6.40 -9.97 -7.21
N THR A 103 6.20 -11.15 -6.64
CA THR A 103 4.86 -11.73 -6.44
C THR A 103 4.06 -10.93 -5.39
N PHE A 104 4.69 -10.55 -4.28
CA PHE A 104 4.10 -9.69 -3.24
C PHE A 104 3.61 -8.37 -3.82
N SER A 105 4.50 -7.64 -4.50
CA SER A 105 4.20 -6.35 -5.10
C SER A 105 3.13 -6.47 -6.19
N GLY A 106 3.15 -7.56 -6.97
CA GLY A 106 2.10 -7.85 -7.95
C GLY A 106 0.73 -7.98 -7.30
N THR A 107 0.60 -8.76 -6.22
CA THR A 107 -0.69 -8.94 -5.53
C THR A 107 -1.22 -7.62 -4.97
N VAL A 108 -0.34 -6.79 -4.39
CA VAL A 108 -0.72 -5.47 -3.89
C VAL A 108 -1.19 -4.57 -5.02
N ALA A 109 -0.45 -4.53 -6.13
CA ALA A 109 -0.81 -3.70 -7.29
C ALA A 109 -2.15 -4.12 -7.92
N ASP A 110 -2.43 -5.41 -7.98
CA ASP A 110 -3.70 -5.93 -8.48
C ASP A 110 -4.89 -5.44 -7.63
N GLU A 111 -4.77 -5.51 -6.30
CA GLU A 111 -5.78 -5.00 -5.36
C GLU A 111 -5.99 -3.48 -5.51
N GLU A 112 -4.91 -2.71 -5.64
CA GLU A 112 -5.00 -1.26 -5.86
C GLU A 112 -5.73 -0.92 -7.16
N VAL A 113 -5.43 -1.63 -8.25
CA VAL A 113 -6.05 -1.44 -9.56
C VAL A 113 -7.54 -1.77 -9.50
N GLU A 114 -7.90 -2.90 -8.88
CA GLU A 114 -9.29 -3.32 -8.70
C GLU A 114 -10.10 -2.29 -7.91
N TYR A 115 -9.60 -1.85 -6.76
CA TYR A 115 -10.31 -0.86 -5.95
C TYR A 115 -10.34 0.52 -6.58
N THR A 116 -9.27 0.93 -7.27
CA THR A 116 -9.26 2.18 -8.02
C THR A 116 -10.31 2.16 -9.13
N ARG A 117 -10.46 1.03 -9.84
CA ARG A 117 -11.51 0.88 -10.85
C ARG A 117 -12.90 0.97 -10.24
N LYS A 118 -13.13 0.29 -9.10
CA LYS A 118 -14.40 0.35 -8.36
C LYS A 118 -14.72 1.76 -7.87
N PHE A 119 -13.73 2.48 -7.34
CA PHE A 119 -13.89 3.86 -6.91
C PHE A 119 -14.27 4.77 -8.08
N PHE A 120 -13.55 4.68 -9.21
CA PHE A 120 -13.90 5.46 -10.40
C PHE A 120 -15.30 5.12 -10.92
N SER A 121 -15.71 3.86 -10.87
CA SER A 121 -17.08 3.46 -11.22
C SER A 121 -18.12 4.08 -10.29
N LEU A 122 -17.84 4.14 -8.98
CA LEU A 122 -18.71 4.75 -7.97
C LEU A 122 -18.92 6.24 -8.26
N ILE A 123 -17.83 7.00 -8.40
CA ILE A 123 -17.92 8.47 -8.56
C ILE A 123 -18.40 8.91 -9.96
N ASN A 124 -18.32 8.03 -10.96
CA ASN A 124 -18.93 8.27 -12.28
C ASN A 124 -20.43 7.94 -12.29
N GLY A 125 -20.91 7.16 -11.33
CA GLY A 125 -22.32 6.82 -11.16
C GLY A 125 -23.05 7.82 -10.25
N LYS A 126 -24.33 7.54 -10.01
CA LYS A 126 -25.08 8.23 -8.95
C LYS A 126 -24.59 7.73 -7.60
N HIS A 127 -24.12 8.63 -6.76
CA HIS A 127 -23.60 8.34 -5.43
C HIS A 127 -24.00 9.46 -4.46
N THR A 128 -23.90 9.14 -3.17
CA THR A 128 -24.01 10.07 -2.05
C THR A 128 -22.64 10.21 -1.37
N LEU A 129 -22.50 11.22 -0.51
CA LEU A 129 -21.33 11.32 0.36
C LEU A 129 -21.14 10.04 1.19
N HIS A 130 -22.23 9.46 1.70
CA HIS A 130 -22.19 8.24 2.49
C HIS A 130 -21.56 7.07 1.72
N ASP A 131 -21.96 6.85 0.47
CA ASP A 131 -21.41 5.77 -0.37
C ASP A 131 -19.89 5.92 -0.57
N VAL A 132 -19.42 7.16 -0.75
CA VAL A 132 -17.98 7.46 -0.91
C VAL A 132 -17.22 7.20 0.38
N LEU A 133 -17.74 7.70 1.51
CA LEU A 133 -17.10 7.51 2.82
C LEU A 133 -17.02 6.04 3.20
N GLU A 134 -18.12 5.29 3.03
CA GLU A 134 -18.17 3.85 3.27
C GLU A 134 -17.13 3.13 2.39
N PHE A 135 -17.04 3.48 1.12
CA PHE A 135 -16.06 2.89 0.21
C PHE A 135 -14.62 3.14 0.69
N ILE A 136 -14.26 4.39 1.00
CA ILE A 136 -12.90 4.75 1.44
C ILE A 136 -12.54 4.02 2.74
N TYR A 137 -13.44 4.02 3.72
CA TYR A 137 -13.19 3.34 4.99
C TYR A 137 -13.08 1.81 4.82
N SER A 138 -13.94 1.21 4.00
CA SER A 138 -13.86 -0.23 3.71
C SER A 138 -12.55 -0.61 3.02
N PHE A 139 -12.05 0.23 2.10
CA PHE A 139 -10.78 0.04 1.43
C PHE A 139 -9.60 0.08 2.40
N LEU A 140 -9.55 1.08 3.29
CA LEU A 140 -8.48 1.21 4.28
C LEU A 140 -8.40 -0.02 5.20
N GLU A 141 -9.54 -0.52 5.68
CA GLU A 141 -9.59 -1.71 6.52
C GLU A 141 -9.20 -2.98 5.74
N HIS A 142 -9.70 -3.13 4.51
CA HIS A 142 -9.31 -4.24 3.62
C HIS A 142 -7.80 -4.28 3.40
N PHE A 143 -7.16 -3.14 3.11
CA PHE A 143 -5.72 -3.07 2.90
C PHE A 143 -4.91 -3.37 4.16
N LYS A 144 -5.41 -3.02 5.36
CA LYS A 144 -4.77 -3.43 6.63
C LYS A 144 -4.76 -4.96 6.77
N ILE A 145 -5.88 -5.62 6.45
CA ILE A 145 -6.01 -7.07 6.51
C ILE A 145 -5.09 -7.73 5.48
N ILE A 146 -5.17 -7.32 4.21
CA ILE A 146 -4.33 -7.85 3.13
C ILE A 146 -2.85 -7.71 3.47
N LYS A 147 -2.39 -6.55 3.97
CA LYS A 147 -0.98 -6.37 4.36
C LYS A 147 -0.52 -7.43 5.35
N LYS A 148 -1.34 -7.74 6.35
CA LYS A 148 -1.05 -8.76 7.36
C LYS A 148 -1.04 -10.17 6.77
N ASP A 149 -2.03 -10.49 5.95
CA ASP A 149 -2.16 -11.83 5.36
C ASP A 149 -1.04 -12.11 4.34
N LEU A 150 -0.71 -11.11 3.51
CA LEU A 150 0.42 -11.21 2.59
C LEU A 150 1.73 -11.38 3.34
N HIS A 151 1.95 -10.66 4.45
CA HIS A 151 3.16 -10.84 5.25
C HIS A 151 3.36 -12.30 5.68
N VAL A 152 2.33 -12.93 6.25
CA VAL A 152 2.40 -14.34 6.69
C VAL A 152 2.62 -15.27 5.49
N LYS A 153 1.79 -15.16 4.46
CA LYS A 153 1.84 -16.02 3.27
C LYS A 153 3.21 -15.98 2.58
N TYR A 154 3.74 -14.78 2.37
CA TYR A 154 5.02 -14.62 1.68
C TYR A 154 6.22 -14.94 2.55
N GLN A 155 6.11 -14.89 3.87
CA GLN A 155 7.12 -15.41 4.77
C GLN A 155 7.19 -16.95 4.69
N GLU A 156 6.05 -17.63 4.72
CA GLU A 156 5.97 -19.08 4.61
C GLU A 156 6.48 -19.58 3.25
N GLU A 157 6.03 -18.94 2.15
CA GLU A 157 6.49 -19.26 0.80
C GLU A 157 8.00 -19.10 0.65
N LEU A 158 8.55 -18.00 1.20
CA LEU A 158 9.96 -17.70 1.15
C LEU A 158 10.80 -18.76 1.88
N LEU A 159 10.40 -19.12 3.11
CA LEU A 159 11.07 -20.16 3.89
C LEU A 159 10.95 -21.54 3.25
N ARG A 160 9.79 -21.87 2.67
CA ARG A 160 9.59 -23.13 1.95
C ARG A 160 10.54 -23.25 0.76
N ARG A 161 10.62 -22.22 -0.08
CA ARG A 161 11.53 -22.22 -1.25
C ARG A 161 13.00 -22.37 -0.85
N ILE A 162 13.40 -21.77 0.26
CA ILE A 162 14.76 -21.90 0.82
C ILE A 162 15.01 -23.32 1.36
N ALA A 163 13.99 -23.99 1.93
CA ALA A 163 14.15 -25.36 2.40
C ALA A 163 14.20 -26.40 1.26
N GLU A 164 13.69 -26.05 0.09
CA GLU A 164 13.65 -26.90 -1.11
C GLU A 164 14.91 -26.78 -2.00
N THR A 165 15.82 -25.83 -1.72
CA THR A 165 17.12 -25.68 -2.40
C THR A 165 18.21 -26.57 -1.85
#